data_AF-A0AAD6ARH3-F1
#
_entry.id   AF-A0AAD6ARH3-F1
#
_cell.length_a   1.000
_cell.length_b   1.000
_cell.length_c   1.000
_cell.angle_alpha   90.00
_cell.angle_beta   90.00
_cell.angle_gamma   90.00
#
_symmetry.space_group_name_H-M   'P 1'
#
loop_
_entity.id
_entity.type
_entity.pdbx_description
1 polymer ?
#
loop_
_entity_poly.entity_id
_entity_poly.type
_entity_poly.pdbx_seq_one_letter_code
_entity_poly.pdbx_strand_id
1 'polypeptide(L)'
;YMPNKPDKFGIKFWLAADVDSKYMLNGFPYLGKDASRPATQRLGETVVLRLVEPFVALLAKNTSLVGTIKRNKRELPPSVQGRSELFSTKVLKSDKMVLSVYQYKPRRNVTILSTQHQHVAISTERKKKPETVEYYNHSKVGVDVLDQMARQYSVKGGTRRWPVAVFYNVLDLAAINAWVLYRSCMSQENIPRRDFMLQLAHELRAEWMASKAPPLADLPFSGAGAEERRRMTCMVKAHCMQNKTFCKCVKCGDAVCGKCTAKVLSVCNNCV
;
A
#
# COMPACT_ATOMS: atom_id res chain seq x y z
N TYR A 1 9.49 -8.69 -19.87
CA TYR A 1 8.49 -8.00 -20.71
C TYR A 1 7.11 -8.58 -20.43
N MET A 2 6.11 -7.74 -20.16
CA MET A 2 4.71 -8.10 -19.88
C MET A 2 3.79 -7.18 -20.70
N PRO A 3 3.32 -7.60 -21.89
CA PRO A 3 2.72 -6.69 -22.88
C PRO A 3 1.43 -5.99 -22.41
N ASN A 4 0.64 -6.67 -21.57
CA ASN A 4 -0.68 -6.20 -21.13
C ASN A 4 -0.63 -5.46 -19.78
N LYS A 5 0.56 -5.15 -19.25
CA LYS A 5 0.72 -4.39 -18.00
C LYS A 5 1.03 -2.91 -18.32
N PRO A 6 0.61 -1.95 -17.47
CA PRO A 6 0.96 -0.54 -17.64
C PRO A 6 2.47 -0.36 -17.75
N ASP A 7 3.21 -0.94 -16.80
CA ASP A 7 4.66 -1.07 -16.86
C ASP A 7 5.04 -2.37 -17.55
N LYS A 8 5.44 -2.27 -18.81
CA LYS A 8 5.77 -3.46 -19.65
C LYS A 8 7.08 -4.13 -19.24
N PHE A 9 7.97 -3.41 -18.57
CA PHE A 9 9.27 -3.88 -18.12
C PHE A 9 9.37 -3.74 -16.61
N GLY A 10 9.83 -4.80 -15.95
CA GLY A 10 9.92 -4.84 -14.50
C GLY A 10 10.20 -6.24 -13.98
N ILE A 11 10.39 -6.33 -12.67
CA ILE A 11 10.59 -7.58 -11.96
C ILE A 11 9.22 -8.12 -11.57
N LYS A 12 8.97 -9.38 -11.90
CA LYS A 12 7.69 -10.03 -11.61
C LYS A 12 7.77 -10.68 -10.22
N PHE A 13 6.72 -10.50 -9.42
CA PHE A 13 6.51 -11.20 -8.17
C PHE A 13 5.25 -12.06 -8.25
N TRP A 14 5.29 -13.20 -7.58
CA TRP A 14 4.11 -13.98 -7.25
C TRP A 14 3.69 -13.61 -5.83
N LEU A 15 2.41 -13.32 -5.62
CA LEU A 15 1.87 -12.87 -4.35
C LEU A 15 0.65 -13.71 -4.00
N ALA A 16 0.50 -14.02 -2.71
CA ALA A 16 -0.73 -14.47 -2.09
C ALA A 16 -1.22 -13.35 -1.17
N ALA A 17 -2.49 -12.97 -1.32
CA ALA A 17 -3.11 -11.93 -0.52
C ALA A 17 -4.47 -12.41 -0.04
N ASP A 18 -4.84 -12.00 1.16
CA ASP A 18 -6.18 -12.20 1.68
C ASP A 18 -7.19 -11.35 0.91
N VAL A 19 -8.36 -11.92 0.61
CA VAL A 19 -9.36 -11.29 -0.25
C VAL A 19 -10.00 -10.11 0.45
N ASP A 20 -10.25 -10.17 1.76
CA ASP A 20 -11.05 -9.19 2.47
C ASP A 20 -10.19 -8.06 3.02
N SER A 21 -9.19 -8.40 3.83
CA SER A 21 -8.27 -7.45 4.45
C SER A 21 -7.25 -6.86 3.48
N LYS A 22 -7.03 -7.52 2.33
CA LYS A 22 -5.94 -7.22 1.38
C LYS A 22 -4.54 -7.43 1.98
N TYR A 23 -4.44 -8.15 3.10
CA TYR A 23 -3.17 -8.47 3.73
C TYR A 23 -2.33 -9.37 2.82
N MET A 24 -1.07 -9.00 2.57
CA MET A 24 -0.14 -9.85 1.86
C MET A 24 0.33 -10.99 2.77
N LEU A 25 -0.04 -12.21 2.40
CA LEU A 25 0.25 -13.44 3.15
C LEU A 25 1.65 -13.98 2.83
N ASN A 26 1.99 -14.05 1.54
CA ASN A 26 3.26 -14.60 1.08
C ASN A 26 3.59 -14.05 -0.31
N GLY A 27 4.87 -14.08 -0.69
CA GLY A 27 5.28 -13.75 -2.05
C GLY A 27 6.75 -13.98 -2.31
N PHE A 28 7.10 -14.17 -3.58
CA PHE A 28 8.49 -14.39 -4.00
C PHE A 28 8.72 -13.90 -5.45
N PRO A 29 9.96 -13.50 -5.79
CA PRO A 29 10.28 -13.03 -7.12
C PRO A 29 10.29 -14.18 -8.14
N TYR A 30 9.86 -13.87 -9.37
CA TYR A 30 10.09 -14.73 -10.52
C TYR A 30 11.48 -14.47 -11.10
N LEU A 31 12.37 -15.44 -10.94
CA LEU A 31 13.78 -15.35 -11.36
C LEU A 31 14.03 -15.83 -12.80
N GLY A 32 12.99 -16.16 -13.56
CA GLY A 32 13.13 -16.72 -14.91
C GLY A 32 13.24 -18.24 -14.88
N LYS A 33 14.46 -18.77 -14.97
CA LYS A 33 14.72 -20.21 -14.91
C LYS A 33 14.92 -20.63 -13.45
N ASP A 34 14.10 -21.56 -13.00
CA ASP A 34 14.22 -22.18 -11.69
C ASP A 34 14.70 -23.63 -11.85
N ALA A 35 15.96 -23.88 -11.50
CA ALA A 35 16.58 -25.21 -11.58
C ALA A 35 16.11 -26.15 -10.46
N SER A 36 15.54 -25.61 -9.38
CA SER A 36 15.03 -26.40 -8.25
C SER A 36 13.62 -26.95 -8.50
N ARG A 37 12.92 -26.45 -9.52
CA ARG A 37 11.58 -26.91 -9.88
C ARG A 37 11.63 -28.32 -10.48
N PRO A 38 10.88 -29.30 -9.95
CA PRO A 38 10.78 -30.63 -10.54
C PRO A 38 10.30 -30.57 -11.99
N ALA A 39 10.93 -31.34 -12.88
CA ALA A 39 10.57 -31.37 -14.30
C ALA A 39 9.12 -31.82 -14.55
N THR A 40 8.56 -32.60 -13.63
CA THR A 40 7.18 -33.12 -13.66
C THR A 40 6.13 -32.07 -13.31
N GLN A 41 6.50 -30.98 -12.61
CA GLN A 41 5.55 -29.97 -12.14
C GLN A 41 5.45 -28.78 -13.09
N ARG A 42 4.22 -28.34 -13.34
CA ARG A 42 3.96 -27.12 -14.12
C ARG A 42 4.29 -25.89 -13.25
N LEU A 43 4.78 -24.81 -13.87
CA LEU A 43 5.13 -23.57 -13.14
C LEU A 43 3.99 -23.06 -12.25
N GLY A 44 2.75 -23.08 -12.74
CA GLY A 44 1.60 -22.62 -11.95
C GLY A 44 1.35 -23.46 -10.70
N GLU A 45 1.57 -24.78 -10.78
CA GLU A 45 1.41 -25.70 -9.65
C GLU A 45 2.49 -25.44 -8.60
N THR A 46 3.76 -25.38 -9.00
CA THR A 46 4.88 -25.05 -8.10
C THR A 46 4.69 -23.70 -7.42
N VAL A 47 4.21 -22.70 -8.16
CA VAL A 47 3.97 -21.36 -7.60
C VAL A 47 2.88 -21.39 -6.54
N VAL A 48 1.76 -22.05 -6.80
CA VAL A 48 0.65 -22.16 -5.84
C VAL A 48 1.09 -22.93 -4.60
N LEU A 49 1.76 -24.08 -4.77
CA LEU A 49 2.24 -24.89 -3.65
C LEU A 49 3.21 -24.11 -2.77
N ARG A 50 4.16 -23.37 -3.37
CA ARG A 50 5.11 -22.54 -2.62
C ARG A 50 4.46 -21.36 -1.92
N LEU A 51 3.47 -20.71 -2.53
CA LEU A 51 2.73 -19.63 -1.89
C LEU A 51 1.93 -20.13 -0.68
N VAL A 52 1.36 -21.33 -0.80
CA VAL A 52 0.53 -21.97 0.23
C VAL A 52 1.38 -22.71 1.27
N GLU A 53 2.67 -22.95 1.01
CA GLU A 53 3.57 -23.74 1.87
C GLU A 53 3.52 -23.36 3.36
N PRO A 54 3.63 -22.07 3.75
CA PRO A 54 3.53 -21.67 5.17
C PRO A 54 2.18 -21.96 5.81
N PHE A 55 1.17 -22.19 4.97
CA PHE A 55 -0.22 -22.46 5.32
C PHE A 55 -0.55 -23.95 5.15
N VAL A 56 0.40 -24.84 4.86
CA VAL A 56 0.15 -26.29 4.67
C VAL A 56 -0.31 -26.98 5.94
N ALA A 57 0.01 -26.47 7.14
CA ALA A 57 -0.66 -26.96 8.36
C ALA A 57 -2.19 -26.74 8.32
N LEU A 58 -2.67 -25.77 7.53
CA LEU A 58 -4.08 -25.54 7.21
C LEU A 58 -4.58 -26.39 6.01
N LEU A 59 -3.71 -27.09 5.27
CA LEU A 59 -4.14 -28.07 4.24
C LEU A 59 -4.82 -29.30 4.87
N ALA A 60 -4.47 -29.63 6.11
CA ALA A 60 -5.25 -30.56 6.93
C ALA A 60 -6.66 -30.01 7.30
N LYS A 61 -6.91 -28.72 7.04
CA LYS A 61 -8.15 -27.98 7.34
C LYS A 61 -8.86 -27.46 6.08
N ASN A 62 -9.10 -28.32 5.09
CA ASN A 62 -10.03 -28.05 3.96
C ASN A 62 -9.65 -26.85 3.05
N THR A 63 -8.40 -26.71 2.61
CA THR A 63 -8.09 -25.73 1.56
C THR A 63 -8.71 -26.14 0.23
N SER A 64 -9.52 -25.25 -0.36
CA SER A 64 -10.17 -25.46 -1.65
C SER A 64 -9.50 -24.64 -2.76
N LEU A 65 -9.73 -25.04 -4.00
CA LEU A 65 -9.27 -24.34 -5.19
C LEU A 65 -10.47 -23.87 -5.99
N VAL A 66 -10.48 -22.60 -6.37
CA VAL A 66 -11.42 -22.05 -7.34
C VAL A 66 -10.65 -21.23 -8.36
N GLY A 67 -10.83 -21.52 -9.65
CA GLY A 67 -10.10 -20.81 -10.69
C GLY A 67 -10.62 -21.05 -12.09
N THR A 68 -10.20 -20.18 -13.01
CA THR A 68 -10.48 -20.35 -14.44
C THR A 68 -9.54 -21.40 -15.04
N ILE A 69 -10.09 -22.26 -15.90
CA ILE A 69 -9.30 -23.21 -16.69
C ILE A 69 -9.44 -22.87 -18.17
N LYS A 70 -8.32 -22.96 -18.90
CA LYS A 70 -8.33 -22.71 -20.34
C LYS A 70 -9.07 -23.84 -21.05
N ARG A 71 -9.96 -23.49 -21.98
CA ARG A 71 -10.77 -24.45 -22.77
C ARG A 71 -9.94 -25.47 -23.56
N ASN A 72 -8.70 -25.14 -23.94
CA ASN A 72 -7.84 -26.01 -24.74
C ASN A 72 -6.99 -26.98 -23.90
N LYS A 73 -7.36 -27.20 -22.64
CA LYS A 73 -6.71 -28.19 -21.76
C LYS A 73 -7.14 -29.60 -22.15
N ARG A 74 -6.18 -30.51 -22.25
CA ARG A 74 -6.40 -31.92 -22.65
C ARG A 74 -7.21 -32.68 -21.61
N GLU A 75 -7.16 -32.21 -20.37
CA GLU A 75 -7.86 -32.75 -19.21
C GLU A 75 -9.37 -32.45 -19.25
N LEU A 76 -9.82 -31.56 -20.13
CA LEU A 76 -11.24 -31.21 -20.27
C LEU A 76 -11.92 -32.08 -21.33
N PRO A 77 -13.14 -32.59 -21.08
CA PRO A 77 -13.83 -33.41 -22.05
C PRO A 77 -14.23 -32.58 -23.29
N PRO A 78 -14.29 -33.19 -24.49
CA PRO A 78 -14.66 -32.48 -25.72
C PRO A 78 -16.02 -31.78 -25.65
N SER A 79 -16.94 -32.26 -24.80
CA SER A 79 -18.25 -31.66 -24.55
C SER A 79 -18.18 -30.20 -24.06
N VAL A 80 -17.09 -29.80 -23.38
CA VAL A 80 -16.83 -28.42 -22.93
C VAL A 80 -16.50 -27.49 -24.11
N GLN A 81 -16.07 -28.06 -25.23
CA GLN A 81 -15.71 -27.32 -26.43
C GLN A 81 -16.91 -27.04 -27.35
N GLY A 82 -18.08 -27.64 -27.08
CA GLY A 82 -19.30 -27.32 -27.82
C GLY A 82 -19.79 -25.89 -27.55
N ARG A 83 -20.43 -25.26 -28.54
CA ARG A 83 -21.22 -24.05 -28.28
C ARG A 83 -22.47 -24.42 -27.48
N SER A 84 -22.85 -23.55 -26.56
CA SER A 84 -24.09 -23.66 -25.81
C SER A 84 -24.90 -22.37 -25.99
N GLU A 85 -26.16 -22.39 -25.58
CA GLU A 85 -27.02 -21.21 -25.63
C GLU A 85 -26.48 -20.07 -24.76
N LEU A 86 -26.75 -18.82 -25.12
CA LEU A 86 -26.28 -17.67 -24.36
C LEU A 86 -26.86 -17.71 -22.94
N PHE A 87 -26.00 -17.46 -21.94
CA PHE A 87 -26.34 -17.53 -20.52
C PHE A 87 -26.75 -18.92 -19.99
N SER A 88 -26.50 -19.98 -20.78
CA SER A 88 -26.59 -21.34 -20.27
C SER A 88 -25.33 -21.73 -19.48
N THR A 89 -25.51 -22.59 -18.47
CA THR A 89 -24.43 -23.19 -17.69
C THR A 89 -24.51 -24.71 -17.83
N LYS A 90 -23.40 -25.34 -18.23
CA LYS A 90 -23.22 -26.79 -18.14
C LYS A 90 -22.35 -27.09 -16.93
N VAL A 91 -22.79 -28.01 -16.09
CA VAL A 91 -22.08 -28.43 -14.88
C VAL A 91 -21.63 -29.87 -15.06
N LEU A 92 -20.33 -30.10 -14.89
CA LEU A 92 -19.73 -31.43 -14.88
C LEU A 92 -19.17 -31.67 -13.48
N LYS A 93 -19.51 -32.79 -12.88
CA LYS A 93 -19.08 -33.16 -11.52
C LYS A 93 -18.24 -34.42 -11.58
N SER A 94 -17.11 -34.40 -10.88
CA SER A 94 -16.23 -35.56 -10.68
C SER A 94 -15.80 -35.56 -9.23
N ASP A 95 -16.24 -36.53 -8.44
CA ASP A 95 -16.00 -36.64 -7.00
C ASP A 95 -16.25 -35.33 -6.23
N LYS A 96 -15.17 -34.68 -5.76
CA LYS A 96 -15.16 -33.41 -5.01
C LYS A 96 -14.92 -32.18 -5.89
N MET A 97 -14.88 -32.35 -7.21
CA MET A 97 -14.58 -31.29 -8.17
C MET A 97 -15.81 -30.98 -9.01
N VAL A 98 -16.08 -29.70 -9.17
CA VAL A 98 -17.15 -29.17 -10.02
C VAL A 98 -16.53 -28.29 -11.09
N LEU A 99 -16.91 -28.55 -12.33
CA LEU A 99 -16.53 -27.79 -13.50
C LEU A 99 -17.78 -27.10 -14.07
N SER A 100 -17.81 -25.78 -13.94
CA SER A 100 -18.88 -24.93 -14.49
C SER A 100 -18.46 -24.32 -15.82
N VAL A 101 -19.21 -24.60 -16.88
CA VAL A 101 -19.02 -24.03 -18.21
C VAL A 101 -20.17 -23.06 -18.49
N TYR A 102 -19.90 -21.77 -18.36
CA TYR A 102 -20.89 -20.71 -18.52
C TYR A 102 -20.71 -19.97 -19.85
N GLN A 103 -21.77 -19.92 -20.65
CA GLN A 103 -21.76 -19.24 -21.95
C GLN A 103 -22.06 -17.73 -21.78
N TYR A 104 -21.04 -16.94 -21.43
CA TYR A 104 -21.21 -15.50 -21.23
C TYR A 104 -21.37 -14.69 -22.53
N LYS A 105 -20.69 -15.09 -23.61
CA LYS A 105 -20.76 -14.44 -24.94
C LYS A 105 -21.01 -15.47 -26.03
N PRO A 106 -21.60 -15.13 -27.19
CA PRO A 106 -21.94 -16.10 -28.24
C PRO A 106 -20.80 -17.02 -28.71
N ARG A 107 -19.55 -16.50 -28.71
CA ARG A 107 -18.35 -17.25 -29.16
C ARG A 107 -17.34 -17.52 -28.05
N ARG A 108 -17.62 -17.14 -26.80
CA ARG A 108 -16.70 -17.32 -25.67
C ARG A 108 -17.45 -17.80 -24.43
N ASN A 109 -17.04 -18.96 -23.94
CA ASN A 109 -17.45 -19.49 -22.65
C ASN A 109 -16.40 -19.19 -21.58
N VAL A 110 -16.85 -19.17 -20.33
CA VAL A 110 -16.02 -19.10 -19.13
C VAL A 110 -16.08 -20.47 -18.48
N THR A 111 -14.93 -21.05 -18.20
CA THR A 111 -14.83 -22.35 -17.54
C THR A 111 -14.18 -22.17 -16.18
N ILE A 112 -14.91 -22.51 -15.11
CA ILE A 112 -14.46 -22.45 -13.73
C ILE A 112 -14.35 -23.87 -13.18
N LEU A 113 -13.17 -24.22 -12.65
CA LEU A 113 -12.98 -25.41 -11.85
C LEU A 113 -13.01 -25.02 -10.38
N SER A 114 -13.81 -25.74 -9.59
CA SER A 114 -13.97 -25.49 -8.17
C SER A 114 -13.98 -26.79 -7.36
N THR A 115 -13.26 -26.83 -6.25
CA THR A 115 -13.38 -27.87 -5.22
C THR A 115 -14.12 -27.38 -3.97
N GLN A 116 -14.52 -26.09 -3.95
CA GLN A 116 -15.26 -25.46 -2.85
C GLN A 116 -16.76 -25.76 -2.94
N HIS A 117 -17.32 -25.82 -4.15
CA HIS A 117 -18.76 -25.92 -4.36
C HIS A 117 -19.15 -27.38 -4.62
N GLN A 118 -20.19 -27.88 -3.93
CA GLN A 118 -20.75 -29.23 -4.15
C GLN A 118 -21.91 -29.24 -5.15
N HIS A 119 -22.66 -28.13 -5.17
CA HIS A 119 -23.78 -27.82 -6.05
C HIS A 119 -23.57 -26.42 -6.62
N VAL A 120 -24.15 -26.14 -7.79
CA VAL A 120 -24.01 -24.84 -8.46
C VAL A 120 -25.38 -24.21 -8.59
N ALA A 121 -25.68 -23.23 -7.74
CA ALA A 121 -26.87 -22.42 -7.94
C ALA A 121 -26.71 -21.52 -9.16
N ILE A 122 -27.81 -21.27 -9.88
CA ILE A 122 -27.86 -20.35 -11.01
C ILE A 122 -28.75 -19.18 -10.61
N SER A 123 -28.23 -17.97 -10.72
CA SER A 123 -28.99 -16.74 -10.44
C SER A 123 -30.23 -16.62 -11.34
N THR A 124 -31.31 -16.07 -10.79
CA THR A 124 -32.56 -15.80 -11.50
C THR A 124 -32.50 -14.53 -12.36
N GLU A 125 -31.42 -13.75 -12.26
CA GLU A 125 -31.21 -12.55 -13.07
C GLU A 125 -31.17 -12.85 -14.58
N ARG A 126 -31.36 -11.81 -15.39
CA ARG A 126 -31.28 -11.87 -16.87
C ARG A 126 -30.05 -12.63 -17.40
N LYS A 127 -28.91 -12.51 -16.73
CA LYS A 127 -27.64 -13.13 -17.17
C LYS A 127 -27.46 -14.56 -16.65
N LYS A 128 -28.32 -15.08 -15.77
CA LYS A 128 -28.27 -16.45 -15.23
C LYS A 128 -26.85 -16.88 -14.82
N LYS A 129 -26.15 -16.04 -14.07
CA LYS A 129 -24.77 -16.32 -13.68
C LYS A 129 -24.75 -17.48 -12.68
N PRO A 130 -23.87 -18.48 -12.85
CA PRO A 130 -23.70 -19.50 -11.84
C PRO A 130 -22.93 -18.97 -10.64
N GLU A 131 -23.26 -19.46 -9.45
CA GLU A 131 -22.63 -19.15 -8.17
C GLU A 131 -21.10 -19.24 -8.24
N THR A 132 -20.56 -20.29 -8.88
CA THR A 132 -19.10 -20.44 -9.07
C THR A 132 -18.43 -19.27 -9.78
N VAL A 133 -19.11 -18.61 -10.73
CA VAL A 133 -18.58 -17.43 -11.45
C VAL A 133 -18.69 -16.19 -10.57
N GLU A 134 -19.75 -16.08 -9.79
CA GLU A 134 -19.94 -14.99 -8.84
C GLU A 134 -18.91 -15.03 -7.71
N TYR A 135 -18.73 -16.20 -7.08
CA TYR A 135 -17.70 -16.44 -6.07
C TYR A 135 -16.29 -16.14 -6.61
N TYR A 136 -15.96 -16.63 -7.82
CA TYR A 136 -14.67 -16.32 -8.44
C TYR A 136 -14.50 -14.81 -8.70
N ASN A 137 -15.55 -14.11 -9.12
CA ASN A 137 -15.46 -12.67 -9.35
C ASN A 137 -15.23 -11.87 -8.06
N HIS A 138 -15.81 -12.33 -6.95
CA HIS A 138 -15.57 -11.75 -5.62
C HIS A 138 -14.13 -11.97 -5.14
N SER A 139 -13.58 -13.18 -5.31
CA SER A 139 -12.26 -13.54 -4.76
C SER A 139 -11.07 -13.17 -5.65
N LYS A 140 -11.22 -13.16 -6.99
CA LYS A 140 -10.09 -12.93 -7.93
C LYS A 140 -9.41 -11.57 -7.81
N VAL A 141 -10.05 -10.60 -7.15
CA VAL A 141 -9.60 -9.20 -7.13
C VAL A 141 -8.57 -8.91 -6.02
N GLY A 142 -8.36 -9.81 -5.06
CA GLY A 142 -7.54 -9.53 -3.87
C GLY A 142 -6.14 -8.97 -4.19
N VAL A 143 -5.38 -9.68 -5.05
CA VAL A 143 -4.04 -9.26 -5.46
C VAL A 143 -4.06 -7.99 -6.34
N ASP A 144 -5.05 -7.84 -7.22
CA ASP A 144 -5.16 -6.65 -8.09
C ASP A 144 -5.46 -5.38 -7.26
N VAL A 145 -6.28 -5.51 -6.20
CA VAL A 145 -6.56 -4.40 -5.27
C VAL A 145 -5.33 -4.07 -4.44
N LEU A 146 -4.59 -5.08 -3.94
CA LEU A 146 -3.32 -4.86 -3.25
C LEU A 146 -2.31 -4.11 -4.14
N ASP A 147 -2.19 -4.53 -5.40
CA ASP A 147 -1.32 -3.88 -6.41
C ASP A 147 -1.76 -2.44 -6.71
N GLN A 148 -3.08 -2.18 -6.77
CA GLN A 148 -3.63 -0.84 -6.89
C GLN A 148 -3.31 0.02 -5.66
N MET A 149 -3.48 -0.53 -4.45
CA MET A 149 -3.16 0.16 -3.19
C MET A 149 -1.69 0.55 -3.13
N ALA A 150 -0.78 -0.36 -3.50
CA ALA A 150 0.66 -0.11 -3.52
C ALA A 150 1.01 1.02 -4.50
N ARG A 151 0.39 1.07 -5.69
CA ARG A 151 0.62 2.15 -6.67
C ARG A 151 0.15 3.53 -6.20
N GLN A 152 -0.95 3.60 -5.43
CA GLN A 152 -1.54 4.88 -5.03
C GLN A 152 -0.61 5.70 -4.11
N TYR A 153 0.15 5.03 -3.24
CA TYR A 153 1.08 5.67 -2.31
C TYR A 153 2.40 4.90 -2.32
N SER A 154 3.10 4.95 -3.45
CA SER A 154 4.36 4.24 -3.63
C SER A 154 5.56 5.10 -3.24
N VAL A 155 6.56 4.49 -2.60
CA VAL A 155 7.86 5.13 -2.28
C VAL A 155 8.89 5.00 -3.42
N LYS A 156 8.48 4.47 -4.59
CA LYS A 156 9.37 4.22 -5.72
C LYS A 156 10.00 5.50 -6.25
N GLY A 157 11.33 5.57 -6.16
CA GLY A 157 12.16 6.54 -6.86
C GLY A 157 12.78 5.96 -8.14
N GLY A 158 13.16 6.85 -9.07
CA GLY A 158 13.96 6.46 -10.23
C GLY A 158 15.29 5.87 -9.81
N THR A 159 15.59 4.64 -10.23
CA THR A 159 16.83 3.94 -9.88
C THR A 159 17.34 3.10 -11.04
N ARG A 160 18.68 3.02 -11.16
CA ARG A 160 19.37 2.10 -12.09
C ARG A 160 19.76 0.78 -11.43
N ARG A 161 19.51 0.63 -10.13
CA ARG A 161 19.88 -0.55 -9.33
C ARG A 161 18.63 -1.37 -9.05
N TRP A 162 18.51 -2.53 -9.68
CA TRP A 162 17.35 -3.41 -9.53
C TRP A 162 17.05 -3.82 -8.07
N PRO A 163 18.04 -4.03 -7.17
CA PRO A 163 17.72 -4.38 -5.78
C PRO A 163 16.98 -3.27 -5.05
N VAL A 164 17.30 -2.01 -5.36
CA VAL A 164 16.63 -0.84 -4.79
C VAL A 164 15.17 -0.78 -5.26
N ALA A 165 14.91 -1.11 -6.52
CA ALA A 165 13.53 -1.19 -7.02
C ALA A 165 12.71 -2.30 -6.33
N VAL A 166 13.34 -3.43 -6.01
CA VAL A 166 12.71 -4.49 -5.20
C VAL A 166 12.45 -4.01 -3.78
N PHE A 167 13.42 -3.34 -3.16
CA PHE A 167 13.29 -2.80 -1.81
C PHE A 167 12.10 -1.82 -1.69
N TYR A 168 11.89 -0.94 -2.67
CA TYR A 168 10.72 -0.06 -2.69
C TYR A 168 9.40 -0.85 -2.72
N ASN A 169 9.30 -1.93 -3.50
CA ASN A 169 8.10 -2.78 -3.47
C ASN A 169 7.87 -3.40 -2.08
N VAL A 170 8.93 -3.82 -1.41
CA VAL A 170 8.83 -4.39 -0.06
C VAL A 170 8.32 -3.35 0.92
N LEU A 171 8.82 -2.11 0.86
CA LEU A 171 8.33 -1.01 1.71
C LEU A 171 6.84 -0.70 1.47
N ASP A 172 6.42 -0.62 0.19
CA ASP A 172 5.01 -0.36 -0.16
C ASP A 172 4.08 -1.44 0.42
N LEU A 173 4.47 -2.72 0.32
CA LEU A 173 3.71 -3.86 0.82
C LEU A 173 3.74 -3.95 2.34
N ALA A 174 4.88 -3.66 2.97
CA ALA A 174 5.02 -3.62 4.42
C ALA A 174 4.14 -2.53 5.05
N ALA A 175 4.08 -1.34 4.46
CA ALA A 175 3.21 -0.27 4.93
C ALA A 175 1.71 -0.66 4.85
N ILE A 176 1.30 -1.39 3.81
CA ILE A 176 -0.07 -1.90 3.70
C ILE A 176 -0.35 -2.94 4.78
N ASN A 177 0.53 -3.91 4.98
CA ASN A 177 0.36 -4.93 6.02
C ASN A 177 0.33 -4.30 7.43
N ALA A 178 1.21 -3.35 7.71
CA ALA A 178 1.23 -2.63 8.99
C ALA A 178 -0.09 -1.87 9.23
N TRP A 179 -0.63 -1.19 8.22
CA TRP A 179 -1.92 -0.51 8.31
C TRP A 179 -3.09 -1.47 8.55
N VAL A 180 -3.08 -2.64 7.89
CA VAL A 180 -4.09 -3.68 8.12
C VAL A 180 -4.04 -4.20 9.56
N LEU A 181 -2.84 -4.49 10.07
CA LEU A 181 -2.65 -4.94 11.46
C LEU A 181 -3.04 -3.86 12.48
N TYR A 182 -2.69 -2.60 12.22
CA TYR A 182 -3.11 -1.47 13.06
C TYR A 182 -4.63 -1.45 13.20
N ARG A 183 -5.36 -1.56 12.07
CA ARG A 183 -6.83 -1.55 12.09
C ARG A 183 -7.44 -2.78 12.75
N SER A 184 -6.80 -3.94 12.69
CA SER A 184 -7.31 -5.13 13.37
C SER A 184 -7.09 -5.09 14.89
N CYS A 185 -6.01 -4.44 15.35
CA CYS A 185 -5.69 -4.36 16.78
C CYS A 185 -6.33 -3.14 17.46
N MET A 186 -6.45 -2.00 16.77
CA MET A 186 -6.86 -0.72 17.34
C MET A 186 -8.28 -0.35 16.91
N SER A 187 -9.21 -1.28 17.15
CA SER A 187 -10.62 -1.32 16.70
C SER A 187 -11.50 -0.08 16.96
N GLN A 188 -10.97 0.99 17.57
CA GLN A 188 -11.67 2.25 17.87
C GLN A 188 -11.28 3.41 16.95
N GLU A 189 -10.15 3.34 16.21
CA GLU A 189 -9.71 4.44 15.33
C GLU A 189 -9.55 3.99 13.89
N ASN A 190 -10.52 4.34 13.05
CA ASN A 190 -10.48 4.04 11.61
C ASN A 190 -9.62 5.10 10.89
N ILE A 191 -8.30 5.07 11.14
CA ILE A 191 -7.36 6.02 10.52
C ILE A 191 -7.24 5.73 9.01
N PRO A 192 -7.45 6.74 8.15
CA PRO A 192 -7.20 6.60 6.72
C PRO A 192 -5.75 6.21 6.44
N ARG A 193 -5.53 5.34 5.46
CA ARG A 193 -4.17 4.81 5.13
C ARG A 193 -3.13 5.91 4.93
N ARG A 194 -3.51 7.02 4.28
CA ARG A 194 -2.63 8.18 4.07
C ARG A 194 -2.11 8.74 5.39
N ASP A 195 -3.00 8.91 6.35
CA ASP A 195 -2.67 9.55 7.63
C ASP A 195 -1.86 8.61 8.50
N PHE A 196 -2.17 7.31 8.47
CA PHE A 196 -1.31 6.26 9.05
C PHE A 196 0.12 6.30 8.50
N MET A 197 0.29 6.40 7.17
CA MET A 197 1.64 6.47 6.58
C MET A 197 2.38 7.77 6.95
N LEU A 198 1.66 8.89 7.10
CA LEU A 198 2.26 10.14 7.57
C LEU A 198 2.73 10.01 9.03
N GLN A 199 1.89 9.46 9.91
CA GLN A 199 2.25 9.20 11.31
C GLN A 199 3.47 8.27 11.40
N LEU A 200 3.44 7.15 10.66
CA LEU A 200 4.56 6.21 10.57
C LEU A 200 5.86 6.90 10.12
N ALA A 201 5.78 7.78 9.11
CA ALA A 201 6.95 8.52 8.64
C ALA A 201 7.48 9.53 9.69
N HIS A 202 6.59 10.14 10.47
CA HIS A 202 6.97 11.03 11.57
C HIS A 202 7.65 10.27 12.71
N GLU A 203 7.12 9.10 13.09
CA GLU A 203 7.68 8.24 14.13
C GLU A 203 9.07 7.71 13.73
N LEU A 204 9.20 7.15 12.52
CA LEU A 204 10.46 6.59 12.03
C LEU A 204 11.60 7.63 11.94
N ARG A 205 11.28 8.90 11.74
CA ARG A 205 12.29 9.98 11.68
C ARG A 205 12.53 10.67 13.01
N ALA A 206 11.69 10.44 14.04
CA ALA A 206 11.66 11.25 15.26
C ALA A 206 13.01 11.23 15.99
N GLU A 207 13.57 10.03 16.23
CA GLU A 207 14.86 9.85 16.89
C GLU A 207 16.00 10.52 16.12
N TRP A 208 16.04 10.33 14.78
CA TRP A 208 17.06 10.95 13.95
C TRP A 208 16.96 12.48 13.97
N MET A 209 15.75 13.03 13.87
CA MET A 209 15.52 14.47 13.96
C MET A 209 15.93 15.02 15.33
N ALA A 210 15.64 14.30 16.42
CA ALA A 210 16.06 14.68 17.76
C ALA A 210 17.59 14.67 17.90
N SER A 211 18.29 13.71 17.31
CA SER A 211 19.76 13.67 17.31
C SER A 211 20.41 14.82 16.51
N LYS A 212 19.66 15.42 15.58
CA LYS A 212 20.07 16.58 14.78
C LYS A 212 19.61 17.90 15.37
N ALA A 213 18.77 17.88 16.39
CA ALA A 213 18.38 19.10 17.07
C ALA A 213 19.64 19.72 17.68
N PRO A 214 19.92 21.02 17.42
CA PRO A 214 20.96 21.70 18.17
C PRO A 214 20.64 21.57 19.67
N PRO A 215 21.65 21.46 20.56
CA PRO A 215 21.39 21.55 21.99
C PRO A 215 20.56 22.80 22.20
N LEU A 216 19.44 22.68 22.92
CA LEU A 216 18.51 23.75 23.24
C LEU A 216 19.34 24.95 23.73
N ALA A 217 19.65 25.87 22.83
CA ALA A 217 20.08 27.20 23.21
C ALA A 217 18.84 27.79 23.86
N ASP A 218 18.95 28.11 25.15
CA ASP A 218 17.94 28.76 25.97
C ASP A 218 17.13 29.77 25.16
N LEU A 219 15.99 29.30 24.61
CA LEU A 219 15.01 30.18 24.02
C LEU A 219 14.04 30.49 25.14
N PRO A 220 14.09 31.71 25.71
CA PRO A 220 13.11 32.11 26.69
C PRO A 220 11.74 32.05 26.03
N PHE A 221 10.86 31.30 26.67
CA PHE A 221 9.42 31.26 26.51
C PHE A 221 8.84 32.48 25.77
N SER A 222 8.17 32.24 24.64
CA SER A 222 7.15 33.16 24.15
C SER A 222 6.04 32.39 23.48
N GLY A 223 5.03 32.05 24.29
CA GLY A 223 3.69 31.84 23.78
C GLY A 223 3.11 33.11 23.15
N ALA A 224 2.06 32.90 22.36
CA ALA A 224 1.13 33.87 21.80
C ALA A 224 1.61 34.72 20.61
N GLY A 225 0.89 34.56 19.50
CA GLY A 225 0.59 35.62 18.53
C GLY A 225 1.72 36.02 17.60
N ALA A 226 1.60 35.64 16.33
CA ALA A 226 2.24 36.37 15.25
C ALA A 226 1.58 37.76 15.12
N GLU A 227 1.85 38.66 16.06
CA GLU A 227 1.59 40.08 15.88
C GLU A 227 2.64 40.65 14.93
N GLU A 228 2.15 41.28 13.88
CA GLU A 228 2.91 41.97 12.85
C GLU A 228 3.84 43.01 13.50
N ARG A 229 5.13 42.68 13.62
CA ARG A 229 6.11 43.51 14.34
C ARG A 229 6.20 44.88 13.67
N ARG A 230 5.65 45.91 14.30
CA ARG A 230 5.74 47.30 13.81
C ARG A 230 7.13 47.87 14.08
N ARG A 231 7.76 48.43 13.06
CA ARG A 231 9.10 49.02 13.16
C ARG A 231 9.04 50.36 13.91
N MET A 232 9.73 50.46 15.03
CA MET A 232 9.76 51.63 15.91
C MET A 232 11.01 52.49 15.65
N THR A 233 11.02 53.72 16.16
CA THR A 233 12.18 54.62 16.13
C THR A 233 12.94 54.52 17.45
N CYS A 234 14.27 54.44 17.40
CA CYS A 234 15.13 54.40 18.60
C CYS A 234 14.89 55.64 19.49
N MET A 235 14.60 55.40 20.77
CA MET A 235 14.33 56.45 21.75
C MET A 235 15.59 56.94 22.49
N VAL A 236 16.66 56.15 22.49
CA VAL A 236 17.91 56.45 23.23
C VAL A 236 18.65 57.66 22.67
N LYS A 237 18.69 57.80 21.34
CA LYS A 237 19.33 58.91 20.59
C LYS A 237 20.79 59.26 20.98
N ALA A 238 21.46 58.50 21.84
CA ALA A 238 22.82 58.76 22.29
C ALA A 238 23.88 58.59 21.18
N HIS A 239 23.77 57.54 20.37
CA HIS A 239 24.72 57.24 19.28
C HIS A 239 24.01 57.00 17.93
N CYS A 240 22.77 57.47 17.79
CA CYS A 240 22.01 57.35 16.56
C CYS A 240 21.08 58.54 16.34
N MET A 241 20.85 58.87 15.07
CA MET A 241 19.86 59.86 14.65
C MET A 241 18.56 59.15 14.25
N GLN A 242 17.79 58.68 15.25
CA GLN A 242 16.45 58.08 15.05
C GLN A 242 16.42 56.80 14.20
N ASN A 243 17.40 55.92 14.38
CA ASN A 243 17.42 54.64 13.66
C ASN A 243 16.17 53.81 13.93
N LYS A 244 15.68 53.13 12.88
CA LYS A 244 14.54 52.23 12.97
C LYS A 244 14.94 50.88 13.56
N THR A 245 14.15 50.35 14.49
CA THR A 245 14.43 49.12 15.23
C THR A 245 13.16 48.30 15.51
N PHE A 246 13.32 47.01 15.70
CA PHE A 246 12.30 46.11 16.24
C PHE A 246 12.61 45.70 17.68
N CYS A 247 13.78 46.05 18.20
CA CYS A 247 14.25 45.65 19.51
C CYS A 247 13.78 46.65 20.58
N LYS A 248 13.43 46.13 21.75
CA LYS A 248 13.11 46.90 22.96
C LYS A 248 14.16 46.62 24.03
N CYS A 249 14.44 47.62 24.85
CA CYS A 249 15.30 47.48 26.01
C CYS A 249 14.68 46.52 27.02
N VAL A 250 15.43 45.52 27.51
CA VAL A 250 14.92 44.54 28.48
C VAL A 250 14.61 45.19 29.84
N LYS A 251 15.27 46.31 30.18
CA LYS A 251 15.08 47.02 31.46
C LYS A 251 13.94 48.05 31.42
N CYS A 252 13.90 48.92 30.41
CA CYS A 252 12.90 50.01 30.35
C CYS A 252 11.81 49.81 29.29
N GLY A 253 11.91 48.81 28.41
CA GLY A 253 10.94 48.56 27.35
C GLY A 253 11.03 49.51 26.14
N ASP A 254 11.90 50.53 26.17
CA ASP A 254 12.03 51.50 25.09
C ASP A 254 12.63 50.90 23.82
N ALA A 255 12.20 51.40 22.66
CA ALA A 255 12.75 51.01 21.38
C ALA A 255 14.23 51.42 21.28
N VAL A 256 15.12 50.45 21.02
CA VAL A 256 16.57 50.66 20.96
C VAL A 256 17.18 50.04 19.71
N CYS A 257 18.03 50.78 19.01
CA CYS A 257 18.76 50.27 17.84
C CYS A 257 20.10 49.65 18.24
N GLY A 258 20.68 48.81 17.37
CA GLY A 258 21.94 48.12 17.66
C GLY A 258 23.14 49.04 17.97
N LYS A 259 23.13 50.31 17.53
CA LYS A 259 24.17 51.29 17.90
C LYS A 259 24.04 51.82 19.34
N CYS A 260 22.84 51.78 19.90
CA CYS A 260 22.54 52.29 21.25
C CYS A 260 22.28 51.15 22.25
N THR A 261 22.63 49.91 21.88
CA THR A 261 22.42 48.70 22.69
C THR A 261 23.77 48.12 23.12
N ALA A 262 23.92 47.73 24.39
CA ALA A 262 25.06 46.93 24.83
C ALA A 262 24.93 45.47 24.34
N LYS A 263 25.99 44.89 23.79
CA LYS A 263 25.91 43.65 22.98
C LYS A 263 25.48 42.37 23.71
N VAL A 264 25.44 42.35 25.05
CA VAL A 264 25.28 41.10 25.82
C VAL A 264 23.81 40.81 26.17
N LEU A 265 23.01 41.84 26.38
CA LEU A 265 21.56 41.79 26.62
C LEU A 265 21.03 43.06 25.95
N SER A 266 19.89 43.01 25.26
CA SER A 266 19.32 44.19 24.58
C SER A 266 18.96 45.31 25.57
N VAL A 267 19.94 45.99 26.14
CA VAL A 267 19.85 47.00 27.18
C VAL A 267 20.35 48.30 26.56
N CYS A 268 19.53 49.34 26.64
CA CYS A 268 19.90 50.64 26.10
C CYS A 268 20.98 51.29 26.96
N ASN A 269 21.79 52.16 26.35
CA ASN A 269 22.85 52.89 27.06
C ASN A 269 22.35 53.78 28.21
N ASN A 270 21.06 54.11 28.27
CA ASN A 270 20.48 54.84 29.41
C ASN A 270 20.26 53.92 30.63
N CYS A 271 20.25 52.60 30.44
CA CYS A 271 20.00 51.61 31.49
C CYS A 271 21.20 50.68 31.73
N VAL A 272 22.32 50.91 31.05
CA VAL A 272 23.62 50.31 31.37
C VAL A 272 24.22 51.11 32.52
#